data_AF-A0A1V4ARB6-F1
#
_entry.id   AF-A0A1V4ARB6-F1
#
_cell.length_a   1.000
_cell.length_b   1.000
_cell.length_c   1.000
_cell.angle_alpha   90.00
_cell.angle_beta   90.00
_cell.angle_gamma   90.00
#
_symmetry.space_group_name_H-M   'P 1'
#
loop_
_entity.id
_entity.type
_entity.pdbx_description
1 polymer ?
#
loop_
_entity_poly.entity_id
_entity_poly.type
_entity_poly.pdbx_seq_one_letter_code
_entity_poly.pdbx_strand_id
1 'polypeptide(L)'
;MKKILISLVSEQTIPNILIAAHYKPDDFWFVSTEKMERERKVECIVNTLKLKGILSPAKSVEKVIVDQDSLTDCAQKIKSLIEKIDSEVEYILNMTGGNKVMAIASYEVFKTSGQKNYYWLYTTREK
;
A
#
# COMPACT_ATOMS: atom_id res chain seq x y z
N MET A 1 13.34 -2.44 13.64
CA MET A 1 12.09 -2.97 13.09
C MET A 1 11.91 -2.37 11.70
N LYS A 2 11.73 -3.21 10.69
CA LYS A 2 11.59 -2.78 9.29
C LYS A 2 10.20 -2.18 9.06
N LYS A 3 10.11 -1.10 8.29
CA LYS A 3 8.83 -0.42 7.99
C LYS A 3 8.36 -0.72 6.58
N ILE A 4 7.12 -1.21 6.46
CA ILE A 4 6.49 -1.52 5.20
C ILE A 4 5.31 -0.57 4.99
N LEU A 5 5.36 0.22 3.91
CA LEU A 5 4.23 1.04 3.51
C LEU A 5 3.37 0.27 2.51
N ILE A 6 2.13 0.03 2.91
CA ILE A 6 1.11 -0.59 2.09
C ILE A 6 0.19 0.50 1.57
N SER A 7 0.09 0.61 0.25
CA SER A 7 -0.61 1.69 -0.41
C SER A 7 -1.66 1.13 -1.35
N LEU A 8 -2.93 1.42 -1.05
CA LEU A 8 -4.01 1.21 -2.00
C LEU A 8 -3.86 2.22 -3.14
N VAL A 9 -3.91 1.74 -4.38
CA VAL A 9 -3.68 2.56 -5.57
C VAL A 9 -5.02 2.88 -6.23
N SER A 10 -5.21 4.15 -6.57
CA SER A 10 -6.34 4.63 -7.39
C SER A 10 -5.84 5.70 -8.37
N GLU A 11 -6.78 6.42 -8.99
CA GLU A 11 -6.48 7.47 -9.98
C GLU A 11 -5.53 8.55 -9.48
N GLN A 12 -5.66 8.91 -8.20
CA GLN A 12 -4.89 9.98 -7.54
C GLN A 12 -3.64 9.39 -6.90
N THR A 13 -2.47 9.65 -7.48
CA THR A 13 -1.18 9.11 -7.00
C THR A 13 -0.54 9.94 -5.88
N ILE A 14 -0.94 11.21 -5.75
CA ILE A 14 -0.35 12.16 -4.79
C ILE A 14 -0.38 11.65 -3.35
N PRO A 15 -1.50 11.09 -2.81
CA PRO A 15 -1.51 10.59 -1.43
C PRO A 15 -0.47 9.51 -1.19
N ASN A 16 -0.29 8.55 -2.12
CA ASN A 16 0.74 7.51 -1.98
C ASN A 16 2.15 8.11 -1.94
N ILE A 17 2.42 9.12 -2.78
CA ILE A 17 3.71 9.82 -2.82
C ILE A 17 3.97 10.61 -1.53
N LEU A 18 2.97 11.33 -1.02
CA LEU A 18 3.11 12.15 0.19
C LEU A 18 3.34 11.28 1.44
N ILE A 19 2.57 10.20 1.60
CA ILE A 19 2.75 9.27 2.72
C ILE A 19 4.14 8.61 2.65
N ALA A 20 4.58 8.18 1.46
CA ALA A 20 5.92 7.65 1.27
C ALA A 20 7.02 8.65 1.64
N ALA A 21 6.86 9.93 1.28
CA ALA A 21 7.80 10.99 1.61
C ALA A 21 7.85 11.31 3.11
N HIS A 22 6.69 11.25 3.78
CA HIS A 22 6.57 11.51 5.22
C HIS A 22 7.20 10.38 6.04
N TYR A 23 6.80 9.14 5.80
CA TYR A 23 7.21 8.00 6.63
C TYR A 23 8.55 7.38 6.23
N LYS A 24 8.99 7.60 4.98
CA LYS A 24 10.26 7.07 4.43
C LYS A 24 10.45 5.57 4.73
N PRO A 25 9.50 4.71 4.35
CA PRO A 25 9.54 3.28 4.68
C PRO A 25 10.75 2.57 4.02
N ASP A 26 11.07 1.38 4.51
CA ASP A 26 12.11 0.52 3.95
C ASP A 26 11.60 -0.19 2.69
N ASP A 27 10.33 -0.61 2.71
CA ASP A 27 9.67 -1.34 1.63
C ASP A 27 8.34 -0.69 1.22
N PHE A 28 7.97 -0.93 -0.03
CA PHE A 28 6.75 -0.40 -0.64
C PHE A 28 5.90 -1.53 -1.22
N TRP A 29 4.68 -1.67 -0.72
CA TRP A 29 3.70 -2.61 -1.24
C TRP A 29 2.53 -1.84 -1.86
N PHE A 30 2.33 -2.02 -3.16
CA PHE A 30 1.24 -1.40 -3.90
C PHE A 30 0.13 -2.40 -4.17
N VAL A 31 -1.04 -2.16 -3.59
CA VAL A 31 -2.27 -2.91 -3.87
C VAL A 31 -3.00 -2.17 -4.99
N SER A 32 -2.88 -2.72 -6.19
CA SER A 32 -3.31 -2.13 -7.46
C SER A 32 -4.41 -2.97 -8.11
N THR A 33 -4.92 -2.52 -9.24
CA THR A 33 -5.91 -3.22 -10.04
C THR A 33 -5.43 -3.30 -11.49
N GLU A 34 -6.00 -4.21 -12.27
CA GLU A 34 -5.71 -4.30 -13.71
C GLU A 34 -5.87 -2.95 -14.42
N LYS A 35 -6.87 -2.16 -14.03
CA LYS A 35 -7.08 -0.81 -14.56
C LYS A 35 -5.91 0.11 -14.21
N MET A 36 -5.49 0.16 -12.95
CA MET A 36 -4.44 1.05 -12.46
C MET A 36 -3.05 0.67 -13.03
N GLU A 37 -2.79 -0.62 -13.27
CA GLU A 37 -1.56 -1.06 -13.94
C GLU A 37 -1.55 -0.67 -15.42
N ARG A 38 -2.66 -0.83 -16.16
CA ARG A 38 -2.76 -0.35 -17.55
C ARG A 38 -2.56 1.15 -17.68
N GLU A 39 -3.04 1.91 -16.70
CA GLU A 39 -2.86 3.36 -16.61
C GLU A 39 -1.51 3.77 -15.98
N ARG A 40 -0.64 2.81 -15.68
CA ARG A 40 0.72 3.01 -15.17
C ARG A 40 0.78 3.83 -13.87
N LYS A 41 -0.26 3.73 -13.02
CA LYS A 41 -0.35 4.51 -11.77
C LYS A 41 0.74 4.14 -10.78
N VAL A 42 0.99 2.83 -10.57
CA VAL A 42 2.10 2.37 -9.71
C VAL A 42 3.43 2.81 -10.27
N GLU A 43 3.63 2.72 -11.57
CA GLU A 43 4.86 3.15 -12.22
C GLU A 43 5.11 4.66 -12.01
N CYS A 44 4.07 5.49 -12.15
CA CYS A 44 4.13 6.92 -11.88
C CYS A 44 4.56 7.22 -10.44
N ILE A 45 3.99 6.51 -9.46
CA ILE A 45 4.38 6.62 -8.04
C ILE A 45 5.85 6.24 -7.87
N VAL A 46 6.24 5.05 -8.34
CA VAL A 46 7.62 4.51 -8.22
C VAL A 46 8.65 5.44 -8.85
N ASN A 47 8.39 5.93 -10.07
CA ASN A 47 9.29 6.85 -10.77
C ASN A 47 9.42 8.17 -10.01
N THR A 48 8.33 8.70 -9.47
CA THR A 48 8.36 9.92 -8.65
C THR A 48 9.18 9.72 -7.37
N LEU A 49 9.01 8.59 -6.69
CA LEU A 49 9.77 8.28 -5.48
C LEU A 49 11.27 8.11 -5.77
N LYS A 50 11.64 7.54 -6.92
CA LYS A 50 13.04 7.48 -7.37
C LYS A 50 13.61 8.87 -7.65
N LEU A 51 12.90 9.69 -8.41
CA LEU A 51 13.30 11.08 -8.72
C LEU A 51 13.48 11.94 -7.47
N LYS A 52 12.67 11.69 -6.42
CA LYS A 52 12.78 12.36 -5.12
C LYS A 52 13.83 11.75 -4.18
N GLY A 53 14.53 10.69 -4.59
CA GLY A 53 15.51 10.00 -3.75
C GLY A 53 14.91 9.24 -2.56
N ILE A 54 13.58 9.01 -2.54
CA ILE A 54 12.86 8.31 -1.47
C ILE A 54 12.96 6.79 -1.66
N LEU A 55 12.86 6.35 -2.92
CA LEU A 55 13.00 4.96 -3.33
C LEU A 55 14.37 4.76 -4.00
N SER A 56 15.30 4.14 -3.27
CA SER A 56 16.62 3.76 -3.78
C SER A 56 16.61 2.30 -4.29
N PRO A 57 17.61 1.88 -5.09
CA PRO A 57 17.71 0.50 -5.57
C PRO A 57 17.79 -0.57 -4.47
N ALA A 58 18.16 -0.20 -3.24
CA ALA A 58 18.24 -1.12 -2.10
C ALA A 58 16.89 -1.41 -1.44
N LYS A 59 15.86 -0.59 -1.72
CA LYS A 59 14.51 -0.74 -1.16
C LYS A 59 13.66 -1.62 -2.06
N SER A 60 12.85 -2.50 -1.47
CA SER A 60 12.03 -3.41 -2.27
C SER A 60 10.67 -2.79 -2.62
N VAL A 61 10.15 -3.19 -3.77
CA VAL A 61 8.82 -2.82 -4.25
C VAL A 61 8.07 -4.09 -4.61
N GLU A 62 6.94 -4.32 -3.97
CA GLU A 62 6.02 -5.40 -4.29
C GLU A 62 4.71 -4.83 -4.83
N LYS A 63 4.14 -5.51 -5.82
CA LYS A 63 2.86 -5.15 -6.43
C LYS A 63 1.91 -6.31 -6.34
N VAL A 64 0.69 -6.05 -5.92
CA VAL A 64 -0.39 -7.02 -5.88
C VAL A 64 -1.57 -6.48 -6.65
N ILE A 65 -2.01 -7.25 -7.64
CA ILE A 65 -3.15 -6.90 -8.49
C ILE A 65 -4.38 -7.61 -7.92
N VAL A 66 -5.36 -6.83 -7.47
CA VAL A 66 -6.63 -7.32 -6.92
C VAL A 66 -7.79 -7.03 -7.88
N ASP A 67 -8.83 -7.84 -7.78
CA ASP A 67 -10.16 -7.50 -8.25
C ASP A 67 -10.82 -6.58 -7.20
N GLN A 68 -10.92 -5.29 -7.55
CA GLN A 68 -11.45 -4.25 -6.67
C GLN A 68 -12.93 -4.44 -6.33
N ASP A 69 -13.66 -5.25 -7.08
CA ASP A 69 -15.09 -5.51 -6.84
C ASP A 69 -15.32 -6.80 -6.04
N SER A 70 -14.23 -7.53 -5.71
CA SER A 70 -14.24 -8.74 -4.91
C SER A 70 -13.54 -8.53 -3.56
N LEU A 71 -14.34 -8.43 -2.49
CA LEU A 71 -13.83 -8.34 -1.12
C LEU A 71 -12.94 -9.54 -0.78
N THR A 72 -13.32 -10.73 -1.22
CA THR A 72 -12.59 -11.98 -0.98
C THR A 72 -11.23 -11.99 -1.68
N ASP A 73 -11.17 -11.58 -2.96
CA ASP A 73 -9.89 -11.52 -3.70
C ASP A 73 -8.94 -10.50 -3.06
N CYS A 74 -9.46 -9.31 -2.72
CA CYS A 74 -8.71 -8.29 -2.00
C CYS A 74 -8.14 -8.83 -0.69
N ALA A 75 -9.00 -9.43 0.15
CA ALA A 75 -8.58 -9.92 1.46
C ALA A 75 -7.55 -11.06 1.36
N GLN A 76 -7.76 -12.02 0.48
CA GLN A 76 -6.84 -13.16 0.30
C GLN A 76 -5.46 -12.69 -0.16
N LYS A 77 -5.40 -11.85 -1.20
CA LYS A 77 -4.11 -11.39 -1.73
C LYS A 77 -3.36 -10.47 -0.77
N ILE A 78 -4.06 -9.61 -0.02
CA ILE A 78 -3.44 -8.79 1.03
C ILE A 78 -2.95 -9.67 2.18
N LYS A 79 -3.72 -10.68 2.60
CA LYS A 79 -3.31 -11.62 3.64
C LYS A 79 -2.04 -12.39 3.23
N SER A 80 -2.00 -12.89 2.00
CA SER A 80 -0.83 -13.58 1.46
C SER A 80 0.41 -12.70 1.37
N LEU A 81 0.30 -11.37 1.28
CA LEU A 81 1.46 -10.49 1.42
C LEU A 81 2.03 -10.51 2.83
N ILE A 82 1.17 -10.38 3.83
CA ILE A 82 1.56 -10.32 5.24
C ILE A 82 2.18 -11.66 5.67
N GLU A 83 1.61 -12.78 5.20
CA GLU A 83 2.08 -14.13 5.51
C GLU A 83 3.48 -14.45 4.93
N LYS A 84 4.02 -13.67 3.98
CA LYS A 84 5.39 -13.84 3.46
C LYS A 84 6.48 -13.32 4.40
N ILE A 85 6.10 -12.59 5.45
CA ILE A 85 7.06 -11.91 6.33
C ILE A 85 7.18 -12.66 7.65
N ASP A 86 8.32 -13.33 7.81
CA ASP A 86 8.66 -14.09 9.02
C ASP A 86 9.29 -13.22 10.13
N SER A 87 9.65 -11.98 9.83
CA SER A 87 10.31 -11.05 10.75
C SER A 87 9.34 -10.04 11.37
N GLU A 88 9.69 -9.49 12.53
CA GLU A 88 8.94 -8.38 13.13
C GLU A 88 9.06 -7.10 12.27
N VAL A 89 7.91 -6.59 11.83
CA VAL A 89 7.80 -5.39 10.98
C VAL A 89 6.71 -4.44 11.48
N GLU A 90 6.86 -3.17 11.12
CA GLU A 90 5.85 -2.12 11.33
C GLU A 90 5.13 -1.86 10.01
N TYR A 91 3.80 -2.02 10.01
CA TYR A 91 2.99 -1.78 8.82
C TYR A 91 2.35 -0.40 8.85
N ILE A 92 2.47 0.32 7.75
CA ILE A 92 1.79 1.60 7.55
C ILE A 92 0.78 1.38 6.43
N LEU A 93 -0.51 1.34 6.77
CA LEU A 93 -1.58 1.11 5.80
C LEU A 93 -2.20 2.43 5.35
N ASN A 94 -1.90 2.84 4.11
CA ASN A 94 -2.51 3.98 3.46
C ASN A 94 -3.77 3.56 2.69
N MET A 95 -4.93 3.85 3.28
CA MET A 95 -6.27 3.56 2.74
C MET A 95 -6.89 4.77 2.03
N THR A 96 -6.11 5.82 1.75
CA THR A 96 -6.62 7.00 1.03
C THR A 96 -6.97 6.67 -0.42
N GLY A 97 -6.21 5.77 -1.04
CA GLY A 97 -6.47 5.28 -2.40
C GLY A 97 -7.38 4.05 -2.42
N GLY A 98 -7.40 3.36 -3.56
CA GLY A 98 -8.31 2.24 -3.80
C GLY A 98 -9.79 2.64 -3.78
N ASN A 99 -10.67 1.66 -3.90
CA ASN A 99 -12.10 1.83 -3.64
C ASN A 99 -12.43 1.38 -2.20
N LYS A 100 -13.71 1.51 -1.81
CA LYS A 100 -14.16 1.13 -0.46
C LYS A 100 -14.00 -0.37 -0.17
N VAL A 101 -14.17 -1.24 -1.16
CA VAL A 101 -14.01 -2.68 -1.00
C VAL A 101 -12.56 -3.02 -0.63
N MET A 102 -11.59 -2.44 -1.34
CA MET A 102 -10.16 -2.58 -1.03
C MET A 102 -9.83 -2.05 0.37
N ALA A 103 -10.37 -0.88 0.73
CA ALA A 103 -10.16 -0.28 2.05
C ALA A 103 -10.68 -1.19 3.18
N ILE A 104 -11.94 -1.66 3.06
CA ILE A 104 -12.55 -2.58 4.03
C ILE A 104 -11.77 -3.89 4.12
N ALA A 105 -11.43 -4.50 2.98
CA ALA A 105 -10.64 -5.73 2.96
C ALA A 105 -9.31 -5.56 3.69
N SER A 106 -8.57 -4.49 3.38
CA SER A 106 -7.28 -4.22 4.00
C SER A 106 -7.40 -3.98 5.50
N TYR A 107 -8.39 -3.21 5.94
CA TYR A 107 -8.66 -2.96 7.35
C TYR A 107 -8.97 -4.26 8.11
N GLU A 108 -9.87 -5.09 7.60
CA GLU A 108 -10.27 -6.35 8.27
C GLU A 108 -9.11 -7.35 8.34
N VAL A 109 -8.29 -7.46 7.28
CA VAL A 109 -7.11 -8.33 7.27
C VAL A 109 -6.13 -7.91 8.38
N PHE A 110 -5.77 -6.64 8.45
CA PHE A 110 -4.81 -6.17 9.46
C PHE A 110 -5.37 -6.25 10.88
N LYS A 111 -6.66 -5.93 11.07
CA LYS A 111 -7.34 -6.03 12.36
C LYS A 111 -7.37 -7.47 12.90
N THR A 112 -7.46 -8.46 12.01
CA THR A 112 -7.53 -9.88 12.38
C THR A 112 -6.19 -10.62 12.29
N SER A 113 -5.16 -10.02 11.67
CA SER A 113 -3.84 -10.63 11.43
C SER A 113 -3.02 -10.92 12.70
N GLY A 114 -3.44 -10.40 13.87
CA GLY A 114 -2.67 -10.51 15.12
C GLY A 114 -1.40 -9.65 15.15
N GLN A 115 -1.10 -8.91 14.08
CA GLN A 115 -0.01 -7.95 14.03
C GLN A 115 -0.25 -6.83 15.03
N LYS A 116 0.75 -6.47 15.82
CA LYS A 116 0.60 -5.49 16.91
C LYS A 116 1.07 -4.07 16.53
N ASN A 117 1.83 -3.95 15.45
CA ASN A 117 2.51 -2.72 15.06
C ASN A 117 2.00 -2.25 13.70
N TYR A 118 0.81 -1.66 13.67
CA TYR A 118 0.28 -1.02 12.47
C TYR A 118 -0.44 0.31 12.77
N TYR A 119 -0.43 1.21 11.79
CA TYR A 119 -1.25 2.42 11.78
C TYR A 119 -2.00 2.55 10.45
N TRP A 120 -3.23 3.06 10.52
CA TRP A 120 -4.06 3.35 9.35
C TRP A 120 -4.03 4.83 9.04
N LEU A 121 -3.93 5.16 7.77
CA LEU A 121 -3.91 6.53 7.29
C LEU A 121 -5.00 6.75 6.26
N TYR A 122 -5.71 7.86 6.43
CA TYR A 122 -6.64 8.40 5.46
C TYR A 122 -6.39 9.90 5.37
N THR A 123 -5.85 10.38 4.25
CA THR A 123 -5.60 11.82 4.10
C THR A 123 -6.90 12.53 3.77
N THR A 124 -7.34 13.44 4.63
CA THR A 124 -8.41 14.38 4.34
C THR A 124 -7.80 15.68 3.80
N ARG A 125 -8.57 16.44 3.01
CA ARG A 125 -8.25 17.85 2.80
C ARG A 125 -8.73 18.61 4.04
N GLU A 126 -7.86 19.37 4.68
CA GLU A 126 -8.31 20.45 5.55
C GLU A 126 -9.12 21.43 4.70
N LYS A 127 -10.31 21.80 5.18
CA LYS A 127 -11.19 22.77 4.52
C LYS A 127 -10.78 24.19 4.88
#